data_AF-A0A1Y4NZC2-F1
#
_entry.id   AF-A0A1Y4NZC2-F1
#
_cell.length_a   1.000
_cell.length_b   1.000
_cell.length_c   1.000
_cell.angle_alpha   90.00
_cell.angle_beta   90.00
_cell.angle_gamma   90.00
#
_symmetry.space_group_name_H-M   'P 1'
#
loop_
_entity.id
_entity.type
_entity.pdbx_description
1 polymer ?
#
loop_
_entity_poly.entity_id
_entity_poly.type
_entity_poly.pdbx_seq_one_letter_code
_entity_poly.pdbx_strand_id
1 'polypeptide(L)'
;MIVEHGLISFLQKFDEQPFLVKLGGKEYRIGEGEPTFTVKFNREIPLGDLLKSTSIALGEAYMNGDLEIEGDLYEALDHFLGQMGKFSTDQSALKKLMFTSTSKKNQEKEVRSHYDIGNDFCRLFLECADKVLKKGGVFLLHFISALKENPGDAWIKKYIFPGGTIPSLREMITAMADYNFHTIDVENLRLHYNRTLRCWRKNYLEHLDEVRKMFDEKFIRMWELYLAACAATFHNGIIDLHQILMTKGINNELPMVRWY
;
A
#
# COMPACT_ATOMS: atom_id res chain seq x y z
N MET A 1 -13.70 -5.64 -28.34
CA MET A 1 -14.64 -4.53 -28.65
C MET A 1 -15.37 -3.96 -27.42
N ILE A 2 -16.33 -4.63 -26.76
CA ILE A 2 -17.06 -4.02 -25.60
C ILE A 2 -16.16 -3.86 -24.36
N VAL A 3 -15.37 -4.88 -24.02
CA VAL A 3 -14.46 -4.86 -22.86
C VAL A 3 -13.33 -3.83 -23.07
N GLU A 4 -12.75 -3.82 -24.27
CA GLU A 4 -11.75 -2.85 -24.74
C GLU A 4 -12.25 -1.40 -24.59
N HIS A 5 -13.46 -1.09 -25.09
CA HIS A 5 -14.02 0.26 -24.95
C HIS A 5 -14.28 0.64 -23.49
N GLY A 6 -14.76 -0.30 -22.67
CA GLY A 6 -14.97 -0.09 -21.25
C GLY A 6 -13.69 0.19 -20.46
N LEU A 7 -12.61 -0.56 -20.74
CA LEU A 7 -11.30 -0.36 -20.11
C LEU A 7 -10.69 0.99 -20.50
N ILE A 8 -10.74 1.36 -21.77
CA ILE A 8 -10.23 2.67 -22.22
C ILE A 8 -11.05 3.81 -21.60
N SER A 9 -12.39 3.71 -21.60
CA SER A 9 -13.24 4.70 -20.94
C SER A 9 -12.97 4.82 -19.44
N PHE A 10 -12.59 3.72 -18.78
CA PHE A 10 -12.16 3.76 -17.39
C PHE A 10 -10.80 4.44 -17.21
N LEU A 11 -9.81 4.10 -18.06
CA LEU A 11 -8.46 4.67 -18.00
C LEU A 11 -8.44 6.16 -18.34
N GLN A 12 -9.38 6.64 -19.17
CA GLN A 12 -9.58 8.07 -19.46
C GLN A 12 -9.84 8.94 -18.22
N LYS A 13 -10.18 8.32 -17.09
CA LYS A 13 -10.35 9.04 -15.83
C LYS A 13 -9.03 9.47 -15.18
N PHE A 14 -7.91 8.87 -15.58
CA PHE A 14 -6.58 9.12 -15.01
C PHE A 14 -5.76 10.09 -15.86
N ASP A 15 -6.38 11.18 -16.33
CA ASP A 15 -5.88 12.05 -17.39
C ASP A 15 -4.94 13.19 -16.96
N GLU A 16 -4.51 13.27 -15.69
CA GLU A 16 -3.61 14.36 -15.22
C GLU A 16 -2.24 14.38 -15.90
N GLN A 17 -1.71 13.21 -16.23
CA GLN A 17 -0.51 13.05 -17.01
C GLN A 17 -0.82 12.18 -18.22
N PRO A 18 -0.33 12.55 -19.41
CA PRO A 18 -0.58 11.78 -20.61
C PRO A 18 0.13 10.42 -20.57
N PHE A 19 -0.57 9.38 -20.99
CA PHE A 19 0.01 8.05 -21.17
C PHE A 19 -0.64 7.32 -22.36
N LEU A 20 0.06 6.31 -22.86
CA LEU A 20 -0.44 5.48 -23.96
C LEU A 20 -0.98 4.16 -23.42
N VAL A 21 -2.01 3.63 -24.06
CA VAL A 21 -2.50 2.27 -23.82
C VAL A 21 -2.38 1.47 -25.11
N LYS A 22 -1.63 0.37 -25.08
CA LYS A 22 -1.53 -0.61 -26.17
C LYS A 22 -2.39 -1.82 -25.84
N LEU A 23 -3.45 -2.05 -26.62
CA LEU A 23 -4.41 -3.13 -26.40
C LEU A 23 -4.96 -3.63 -27.74
N GLY A 24 -4.91 -4.95 -27.97
CA GLY A 24 -5.49 -5.55 -29.19
C GLY A 24 -4.88 -5.03 -30.49
N GLY A 25 -3.60 -4.67 -30.49
CA GLY A 25 -2.89 -4.10 -31.64
C GLY A 25 -3.25 -2.63 -31.94
N LYS A 26 -4.02 -1.98 -31.08
CA LYS A 26 -4.38 -0.56 -31.18
C LYS A 26 -3.70 0.24 -30.09
N GLU A 27 -3.55 1.53 -30.35
CA GLU A 27 -2.99 2.51 -29.42
C GLU A 27 -4.05 3.54 -29.06
N TYR A 28 -4.16 3.85 -27.77
CA TYR A 28 -5.08 4.84 -27.23
C TYR A 28 -4.30 5.84 -26.40
N ARG A 29 -4.38 7.13 -26.76
CA ARG A 29 -3.81 8.19 -25.93
C ARG A 29 -4.81 8.59 -24.86
N ILE A 30 -4.32 8.66 -23.62
CA ILE A 30 -5.05 9.17 -22.47
C ILE A 30 -4.36 10.46 -22.01
N GLY A 31 -5.14 11.50 -21.71
CA GLY A 31 -4.62 12.82 -21.36
C GLY A 31 -4.06 13.63 -22.55
N GLU A 32 -3.73 14.89 -22.28
CA GLU A 32 -3.12 15.81 -23.26
C GLU A 32 -1.60 15.92 -23.06
N GLY A 33 -0.84 16.04 -24.15
CA GLY A 33 0.63 16.15 -24.12
C GLY A 33 1.37 14.83 -24.36
N GLU A 34 2.70 14.88 -24.43
CA GLU A 34 3.53 13.72 -24.79
C GLU A 34 3.46 12.61 -23.72
N PRO A 35 3.09 11.37 -24.09
CA PRO A 35 2.98 10.27 -23.14
C PRO A 35 4.27 10.01 -22.35
N THR A 36 4.17 9.90 -21.02
CA THR A 36 5.33 9.65 -20.15
C THR A 36 5.62 8.16 -19.94
N PHE A 37 4.60 7.30 -20.11
CA PHE A 37 4.71 5.84 -20.10
C PHE A 37 3.62 5.21 -20.97
N THR A 38 3.76 3.90 -21.23
CA THR A 38 2.76 3.09 -21.94
C THR A 38 2.30 1.91 -21.10
N VAL A 39 0.99 1.73 -20.96
CA VAL A 39 0.37 0.53 -20.42
C VAL A 39 0.08 -0.43 -21.57
N LYS A 40 0.72 -1.59 -21.58
CA LYS A 40 0.63 -2.55 -22.68
C LYS A 40 0.02 -3.86 -22.21
N PHE A 41 -1.08 -4.25 -22.83
CA PHE A 41 -1.77 -5.52 -22.59
C PHE A 41 -1.38 -6.51 -23.68
N ASN A 42 -0.52 -7.46 -23.33
CA ASN A 42 -0.12 -8.58 -24.21
C ASN A 42 -1.23 -9.63 -24.30
N ARG A 43 -2.05 -9.75 -23.24
CA ARG A 43 -3.26 -10.58 -23.22
C ARG A 43 -4.41 -9.84 -22.56
N GLU A 44 -5.63 -10.23 -22.92
CA GLU A 44 -6.83 -9.71 -22.26
C GLU A 44 -6.89 -10.20 -20.81
N ILE A 45 -7.19 -9.29 -19.89
CA ILE A 45 -7.46 -9.61 -18.48
C ILE A 45 -8.98 -9.74 -18.32
N PRO A 46 -9.50 -10.91 -17.90
CA PRO A 46 -10.94 -11.09 -17.77
C PRO A 46 -11.56 -10.10 -16.79
N LEU A 47 -12.65 -9.44 -17.20
CA LEU A 47 -13.38 -8.50 -16.35
C LEU A 47 -13.87 -9.16 -15.05
N GLY A 48 -14.23 -10.44 -15.10
CA GLY A 48 -14.63 -11.22 -13.93
C GLY A 48 -13.53 -11.32 -12.86
N ASP A 49 -12.25 -11.32 -13.25
CA ASP A 49 -11.12 -11.40 -12.31
C ASP A 49 -10.81 -10.03 -11.71
N LEU A 50 -10.87 -8.97 -12.53
CA LEU A 50 -10.79 -7.58 -12.06
C LEU A 50 -11.89 -7.28 -11.02
N LEU A 51 -13.13 -7.74 -11.27
CA LEU A 51 -14.27 -7.60 -10.34
C LEU A 51 -14.18 -8.50 -9.11
N LYS A 52 -13.31 -9.52 -9.10
CA LYS A 52 -13.07 -10.37 -7.92
C LYS A 52 -11.94 -9.83 -7.06
N SER A 53 -10.88 -9.29 -7.66
CA SER A 53 -9.81 -8.56 -6.99
C SER A 53 -8.93 -7.87 -8.03
N THR A 54 -9.08 -6.55 -8.15
CA THR A 54 -8.31 -5.73 -9.09
C THR A 54 -6.81 -5.88 -8.88
N SER A 55 -6.33 -5.81 -7.63
CA SER A 55 -4.90 -5.89 -7.33
C SER A 55 -4.31 -7.27 -7.62
N ILE A 56 -5.02 -8.36 -7.33
CA ILE A 56 -4.60 -9.71 -7.71
C ILE A 56 -4.54 -9.84 -9.23
N ALA A 57 -5.60 -9.47 -9.94
CA ALA A 57 -5.70 -9.64 -11.38
C ALA A 57 -4.61 -8.84 -12.12
N LEU A 58 -4.44 -7.56 -11.78
CA LEU A 58 -3.42 -6.72 -12.41
C LEU A 58 -2.00 -7.11 -11.98
N GLY A 59 -1.79 -7.45 -10.71
CA GLY A 59 -0.48 -7.87 -10.21
C GLY A 59 -0.02 -9.18 -10.83
N GLU A 60 -0.91 -10.18 -10.95
CA GLU A 60 -0.59 -11.45 -11.61
C GLU A 60 -0.41 -11.29 -13.11
N ALA A 61 -1.23 -10.47 -13.78
CA ALA A 61 -1.03 -10.14 -15.18
C ALA A 61 0.34 -9.50 -15.42
N TYR A 62 0.76 -8.57 -14.54
CA TYR A 62 2.10 -8.00 -14.61
C TYR A 62 3.17 -9.06 -14.41
N MET A 63 3.06 -9.89 -13.36
CA MET A 63 4.02 -10.96 -13.06
C MET A 63 4.16 -11.98 -14.20
N ASN A 64 3.07 -12.31 -14.90
CA ASN A 64 3.05 -13.26 -16.00
C ASN A 64 3.48 -12.64 -17.34
N GLY A 65 3.69 -11.32 -17.41
CA GLY A 65 3.97 -10.61 -18.66
C GLY A 65 2.74 -10.41 -19.56
N ASP A 66 1.53 -10.64 -19.04
CA ASP A 66 0.28 -10.33 -19.76
C ASP A 66 0.00 -8.82 -19.75
N LEU A 67 0.54 -8.10 -18.76
CA LEU A 67 0.55 -6.65 -18.62
C LEU A 67 2.00 -6.15 -18.48
N GLU A 68 2.35 -5.12 -19.23
CA GLU A 68 3.65 -4.45 -19.22
C GLU A 68 3.48 -2.94 -19.06
N ILE A 69 4.45 -2.31 -18.39
CA ILE A 69 4.64 -0.87 -18.43
C ILE A 69 5.90 -0.61 -19.24
N GLU A 70 5.78 0.08 -20.37
CA GLU A 70 6.93 0.62 -21.09
C GLU A 70 7.20 2.03 -20.54
N GLY A 71 8.35 2.21 -19.89
CA GLY A 71 8.66 3.39 -19.08
C GLY A 71 9.03 2.96 -17.65
N ASP A 72 8.99 3.90 -16.71
CA ASP A 72 9.24 3.59 -15.31
C ASP A 72 7.96 3.12 -14.58
N LEU A 73 8.01 1.91 -14.02
CA LEU A 73 6.87 1.31 -13.31
C LEU A 73 6.43 2.12 -12.09
N TYR A 74 7.37 2.72 -11.35
CA TYR A 74 7.02 3.53 -10.19
C TYR A 74 6.26 4.78 -10.61
N GLU A 75 6.71 5.50 -11.64
CA GLU A 75 6.04 6.70 -12.14
C GLU A 75 4.61 6.38 -12.63
N ALA A 76 4.43 5.26 -13.34
CA ALA A 76 3.10 4.81 -13.76
C ALA A 76 2.17 4.52 -12.57
N LEU A 77 2.65 3.77 -11.56
CA LEU A 77 1.87 3.45 -10.38
C LEU A 77 1.56 4.69 -9.53
N ASP A 78 2.52 5.60 -9.40
CA ASP A 78 2.37 6.86 -8.69
C ASP A 78 1.28 7.74 -9.32
N HIS A 79 1.29 7.84 -10.66
CA HIS A 79 0.25 8.52 -11.44
C HIS A 79 -1.15 7.93 -11.20
N PHE A 80 -1.29 6.60 -11.24
CA PHE A 80 -2.59 5.96 -11.03
C PHE A 80 -3.09 6.14 -9.59
N LEU A 81 -2.21 5.94 -8.60
CA LEU A 81 -2.57 6.05 -7.18
C LEU A 81 -2.88 7.49 -6.77
N GLY A 82 -2.13 8.48 -7.26
CA GLY A 82 -2.34 9.90 -6.93
C GLY A 82 -3.70 10.44 -7.36
N GLN A 83 -4.27 9.87 -8.43
CA GLN A 83 -5.58 10.28 -8.94
C GLN A 83 -6.76 9.54 -8.30
N MET A 84 -6.53 8.50 -7.50
CA MET A 84 -7.63 7.72 -6.91
C MET A 84 -8.54 8.56 -6.00
N GLY A 85 -8.00 9.62 -5.39
CA GLY A 85 -8.78 10.54 -4.55
C GLY A 85 -9.91 11.25 -5.29
N LYS A 86 -9.77 11.49 -6.60
CA LYS A 86 -10.78 12.15 -7.46
C LYS A 86 -12.07 11.37 -7.57
N PHE A 87 -11.99 10.05 -7.45
CA PHE A 87 -13.14 9.16 -7.56
C PHE A 87 -13.79 8.89 -6.20
N SER A 88 -13.20 9.36 -5.09
CA SER A 88 -13.67 9.05 -3.73
C SER A 88 -14.92 9.83 -3.32
N THR A 89 -15.25 10.91 -4.04
CA THR A 89 -16.53 11.63 -3.89
C THR A 89 -17.73 10.82 -4.41
N ASP A 90 -17.50 9.83 -5.27
CA ASP A 90 -18.48 8.81 -5.63
C ASP A 90 -18.14 7.48 -4.93
N GLN A 91 -18.49 7.43 -3.64
CA GLN A 91 -18.24 6.28 -2.76
C GLN A 91 -18.75 4.94 -3.32
N SER A 92 -19.69 4.96 -4.27
CA SER A 92 -20.29 3.76 -4.86
C SER A 92 -19.41 3.09 -5.92
N ALA A 93 -18.66 3.88 -6.69
CA ALA A 93 -17.78 3.41 -7.74
C ALA A 93 -16.42 2.97 -7.18
N LEU A 94 -15.88 3.72 -6.20
CA LEU A 94 -14.61 3.39 -5.55
C LEU A 94 -14.68 2.08 -4.73
N LYS A 95 -15.81 1.84 -4.06
CA LYS A 95 -16.05 0.59 -3.30
C LYS A 95 -15.99 -0.64 -4.19
N LYS A 96 -16.49 -0.55 -5.43
CA LYS A 96 -16.43 -1.66 -6.40
C LYS A 96 -15.02 -1.89 -6.96
N LEU A 97 -14.18 -0.87 -6.94
CA LEU A 97 -12.86 -0.88 -7.57
C LEU A 97 -11.74 -1.40 -6.63
N MET A 98 -11.81 -1.04 -5.34
CA MET A 98 -10.77 -1.37 -4.36
C MET A 98 -11.14 -2.51 -3.39
N PHE A 99 -12.42 -2.89 -3.28
CA PHE A 99 -12.86 -3.89 -2.31
C PHE A 99 -13.95 -4.80 -2.87
N THR A 100 -13.67 -6.10 -2.92
CA THR A 100 -14.57 -7.10 -3.47
C THR A 100 -14.95 -8.12 -2.41
N SER A 101 -15.90 -7.71 -1.57
CA SER A 101 -17.01 -8.56 -1.10
C SER A 101 -18.14 -7.67 -0.53
N THR A 102 -19.27 -7.60 -1.22
CA THR A 102 -20.41 -6.73 -0.87
C THR A 102 -21.61 -7.49 -0.32
N SER A 103 -21.40 -8.56 0.45
CA SER A 103 -22.47 -9.07 1.31
C SER A 103 -22.58 -8.19 2.55
N LYS A 104 -23.72 -7.50 2.72
CA LYS A 104 -24.03 -6.69 3.92
C LYS A 104 -23.87 -7.49 5.23
N LYS A 105 -24.10 -8.81 5.16
CA LYS A 105 -23.92 -9.78 6.25
C LYS A 105 -22.44 -10.11 6.53
N ASN A 106 -21.57 -9.97 5.53
CA ASN A 106 -20.12 -10.04 5.71
C ASN A 106 -19.56 -8.71 6.17
N GLN A 107 -20.09 -7.55 5.75
CA GLN A 107 -19.63 -6.24 6.24
C GLN A 107 -19.83 -6.07 7.74
N GLU A 108 -20.94 -6.53 8.31
CA GLU A 108 -21.17 -6.44 9.76
C GLU A 108 -20.25 -7.39 10.55
N LYS A 109 -19.93 -8.57 10.00
CA LYS A 109 -18.96 -9.50 10.58
C LYS A 109 -17.51 -9.04 10.38
N GLU A 110 -17.17 -8.46 9.24
CA GLU A 110 -15.85 -7.95 8.91
C GLU A 110 -15.56 -6.69 9.72
N VAL A 111 -16.43 -5.68 9.71
CA VAL A 111 -16.25 -4.48 10.54
C VAL A 111 -16.08 -4.84 12.01
N ARG A 112 -16.90 -5.77 12.55
CA ARG A 112 -16.78 -6.21 13.96
C ARG A 112 -15.53 -7.06 14.23
N SER A 113 -15.12 -7.94 13.30
CA SER A 113 -13.89 -8.72 13.46
C SER A 113 -12.61 -7.94 13.20
N HIS A 114 -12.64 -6.85 12.42
CA HIS A 114 -11.46 -5.99 12.21
C HIS A 114 -11.14 -5.13 13.43
N TYR A 115 -12.13 -4.78 14.26
CA TYR A 115 -11.90 -4.19 15.58
C TYR A 115 -11.36 -5.18 16.62
N ASP A 116 -11.46 -6.49 16.37
CA ASP A 116 -10.97 -7.53 17.28
C ASP A 116 -9.62 -8.12 16.82
N ILE A 117 -9.39 -8.33 15.52
CA ILE A 117 -8.20 -9.05 14.99
C ILE A 117 -6.94 -8.18 14.94
N GLY A 118 -7.04 -6.89 14.59
CA GLY A 118 -5.90 -5.95 14.67
C GLY A 118 -5.55 -5.58 16.12
N ASN A 119 -6.57 -5.62 16.98
CA ASN A 119 -6.52 -5.22 18.37
C ASN A 119 -5.80 -6.26 19.26
N ASP A 120 -6.00 -7.56 19.01
CA ASP A 120 -5.37 -8.62 19.81
C ASP A 120 -3.84 -8.62 19.67
N PHE A 121 -3.31 -8.42 18.46
CA PHE A 121 -1.86 -8.35 18.27
C PHE A 121 -1.26 -7.08 18.90
N CYS A 122 -1.87 -5.91 18.69
CA CYS A 122 -1.39 -4.66 19.27
C CYS A 122 -1.38 -4.73 20.81
N ARG A 123 -2.45 -5.28 21.40
CA ARG A 123 -2.54 -5.50 22.85
C ARG A 123 -1.48 -6.48 23.35
N LEU A 124 -1.34 -7.64 22.71
CA LEU A 124 -0.34 -8.63 23.11
C LEU A 124 1.09 -8.07 23.02
N PHE A 125 1.38 -7.31 21.97
CA PHE A 125 2.67 -6.63 21.80
C PHE A 125 2.92 -5.63 22.93
N LEU A 126 1.93 -4.77 23.24
CA LEU A 126 2.04 -3.76 24.30
C LEU A 126 2.11 -4.39 25.70
N GLU A 127 1.41 -5.51 25.94
CA GLU A 127 1.51 -6.27 27.17
C GLU A 127 2.94 -6.80 27.38
N CYS A 128 3.58 -7.31 26.32
CA CYS A 128 4.97 -7.73 26.38
C CYS A 128 5.90 -6.55 26.69
N ALA A 129 5.70 -5.41 26.02
CA ALA A 129 6.49 -4.20 26.27
C ALA A 129 6.32 -3.71 27.71
N ASP A 130 5.10 -3.71 28.23
CA ASP A 130 4.81 -3.33 29.61
C ASP A 130 5.57 -4.22 30.60
N LYS A 131 5.52 -5.54 30.43
CA LYS A 131 6.17 -6.51 31.35
C LYS A 131 7.68 -6.33 31.47
N VAL A 132 8.35 -5.86 30.42
CA VAL A 132 9.82 -5.75 30.40
C VAL A 132 10.33 -4.33 30.70
N LEU A 133 9.49 -3.30 30.56
CA LEU A 133 9.87 -1.92 30.83
C LEU A 133 9.82 -1.61 32.34
N LYS A 134 10.86 -0.93 32.82
CA LYS A 134 10.86 -0.33 34.16
C LYS A 134 9.85 0.82 34.22
N LYS A 135 9.34 1.13 35.42
CA LYS A 135 8.55 2.34 35.66
C LYS A 135 9.35 3.58 35.25
N GLY A 136 8.72 4.49 34.50
CA GLY A 136 9.35 5.66 33.90
C GLY A 136 10.23 5.35 32.68
N GLY A 137 10.39 4.08 32.30
CA GLY A 137 11.18 3.66 31.15
C GLY A 137 10.63 4.24 29.84
N VAL A 138 11.55 4.57 28.92
CA VAL A 138 11.24 5.15 27.61
C VAL A 138 11.22 4.04 26.56
N PHE A 139 10.23 4.10 25.66
CA PHE A 139 10.06 3.15 24.57
C PHE A 139 9.76 3.90 23.26
N LEU A 140 10.47 3.54 22.19
CA LEU A 140 10.22 4.05 20.84
C LEU A 140 9.65 2.91 19.99
N LEU A 141 8.39 3.04 19.57
CA LEU A 141 7.75 2.12 18.63
C LEU A 141 7.84 2.69 17.21
N HIS A 142 8.45 1.95 16.29
CA HIS A 142 8.54 2.30 14.88
C HIS A 142 7.77 1.29 14.02
N PHE A 143 6.77 1.73 13.25
CA PHE A 143 5.91 0.83 12.48
C PHE A 143 5.25 1.52 11.28
N ILE A 144 4.90 0.72 10.27
CA ILE A 144 4.04 1.15 9.15
C ILE A 144 2.61 1.23 9.66
N SER A 145 1.91 2.31 9.33
CA SER A 145 0.52 2.51 9.73
C SER A 145 -0.35 2.92 8.56
N ALA A 146 -1.65 2.66 8.64
CA ALA A 146 -2.64 3.22 7.73
C ALA A 146 -3.41 4.36 8.40
N LEU A 147 -3.99 5.27 7.60
CA LEU A 147 -4.86 6.32 8.15
C LEU A 147 -6.11 5.73 8.85
N LYS A 148 -6.65 4.64 8.28
CA LYS A 148 -7.73 3.84 8.85
C LYS A 148 -7.42 2.36 8.69
N GLU A 149 -7.88 1.55 9.64
CA GLU A 149 -7.75 0.10 9.61
C GLU A 149 -8.47 -0.45 8.38
N ASN A 150 -7.85 -1.42 7.72
CA ASN A 150 -8.39 -2.04 6.54
C ASN A 150 -7.87 -3.48 6.48
N PRO A 151 -8.55 -4.37 5.73
CA PRO A 151 -8.10 -5.75 5.56
C PRO A 151 -6.72 -5.85 4.92
N GLY A 152 -6.11 -4.81 4.35
CA GLY A 152 -4.87 -4.88 3.59
C GLY A 152 -5.08 -5.33 2.15
N ASP A 153 -4.06 -5.10 1.32
CA ASP A 153 -4.09 -5.48 -0.09
C ASP A 153 -3.98 -7.00 -0.28
N ALA A 154 -4.85 -7.56 -1.14
CA ALA A 154 -4.93 -8.99 -1.37
C ALA A 154 -3.68 -9.56 -2.06
N TRP A 155 -3.07 -8.80 -2.99
CA TRP A 155 -1.87 -9.24 -3.70
C TRP A 155 -0.66 -9.25 -2.77
N ILE A 156 -0.48 -8.21 -1.95
CA ILE A 156 0.58 -8.16 -0.91
C ILE A 156 0.45 -9.34 0.06
N LYS A 157 -0.77 -9.64 0.52
CA LYS A 157 -1.01 -10.79 1.42
C LYS A 157 -0.73 -12.13 0.76
N LYS A 158 -0.98 -12.27 -0.53
CA LYS A 158 -0.77 -13.52 -1.25
C LYS A 158 0.72 -13.77 -1.55
N TYR A 159 1.45 -12.72 -1.93
CA TYR A 159 2.78 -12.88 -2.53
C TYR A 159 3.95 -12.38 -1.67
N ILE A 160 3.74 -11.40 -0.79
CA ILE A 160 4.84 -10.73 -0.07
C ILE A 160 4.74 -10.98 1.44
N PHE A 161 3.61 -10.65 2.06
CA PHE A 161 3.42 -10.73 3.51
C PHE A 161 2.14 -11.49 3.90
N PRO A 162 2.14 -12.84 3.84
CA PRO A 162 1.02 -13.65 4.31
C PRO A 162 0.69 -13.37 5.77
N GLY A 163 -0.57 -13.02 6.04
CA GLY A 163 -1.06 -12.69 7.39
C GLY A 163 -0.71 -11.27 7.87
N GLY A 164 -0.01 -10.47 7.06
CA GLY A 164 0.32 -9.09 7.40
C GLY A 164 -0.93 -8.21 7.53
N THR A 165 -0.95 -7.38 8.57
CA THR A 165 -1.97 -6.35 8.79
C THR A 165 -1.26 -5.05 9.17
N ILE A 166 -1.78 -3.93 8.67
CA ILE A 166 -1.24 -2.60 8.96
C ILE A 166 -2.21 -1.93 9.94
N PRO A 167 -1.84 -1.76 11.23
CA PRO A 167 -2.68 -1.07 12.19
C PRO A 167 -2.73 0.44 11.86
N SER A 168 -3.70 1.13 12.42
CA SER A 168 -3.72 2.59 12.33
C SER A 168 -2.94 3.25 13.47
N LEU A 169 -2.51 4.50 13.27
CA LEU A 169 -1.92 5.28 14.35
C LEU A 169 -2.90 5.43 15.54
N ARG A 170 -4.19 5.63 15.26
CA ARG A 170 -5.22 5.77 16.30
C ARG A 170 -5.44 4.49 17.10
N GLU A 171 -5.41 3.32 16.45
CA GLU A 171 -5.57 2.01 17.08
C GLU A 171 -4.42 1.76 18.06
N MET A 172 -3.20 2.02 17.61
CA MET A 172 -2.00 1.86 18.43
C MET A 172 -2.00 2.81 19.64
N ILE A 173 -2.26 4.10 19.44
CA ILE A 173 -2.33 5.09 20.54
C ILE A 173 -3.45 4.73 21.54
N THR A 174 -4.60 4.27 21.05
CA THR A 174 -5.71 3.85 21.92
C THR A 174 -5.30 2.67 22.79
N ALA A 175 -4.70 1.64 22.19
CA ALA A 175 -4.24 0.46 22.93
C ALA A 175 -3.15 0.79 23.95
N MET A 176 -2.25 1.73 23.67
CA MET A 176 -1.19 2.16 24.59
C MET A 176 -1.74 2.73 25.91
N ALA A 177 -2.86 3.46 25.86
CA ALA A 177 -3.46 4.04 27.05
C ALA A 177 -3.93 2.98 28.05
N ASP A 178 -4.40 1.82 27.56
CA ASP A 178 -4.85 0.70 28.40
C ASP A 178 -3.70 0.10 29.24
N TYR A 179 -2.44 0.27 28.80
CA TYR A 179 -1.23 -0.22 29.49
C TYR A 179 -0.48 0.88 30.24
N ASN A 180 -1.10 2.04 30.47
CA ASN A 180 -0.49 3.19 31.15
C ASN A 180 0.81 3.69 30.48
N PHE A 181 0.89 3.57 29.14
CA PHE A 181 1.90 4.27 28.36
C PHE A 181 1.47 5.70 28.11
N HIS A 182 2.37 6.65 28.34
CA HIS A 182 2.17 8.08 28.09
C HIS A 182 2.96 8.49 26.85
N THR A 183 2.24 8.88 25.79
CA THR A 183 2.85 9.36 24.55
C THR A 183 3.56 10.68 24.77
N ILE A 184 4.83 10.74 24.36
CA ILE A 184 5.70 11.91 24.46
C ILE A 184 5.87 12.58 23.10
N ASP A 185 6.03 11.79 22.04
CA ASP A 185 6.23 12.31 20.68
C ASP A 185 5.68 11.36 19.62
N VAL A 186 5.29 11.92 18.48
CA VAL A 186 4.92 11.16 17.28
C VAL A 186 5.55 11.83 16.07
N GLU A 187 6.39 11.09 15.35
CA GLU A 187 7.02 11.53 14.11
C GLU A 187 6.53 10.69 12.93
N ASN A 188 6.19 11.34 11.81
CA ASN A 188 5.83 10.68 10.57
C ASN A 188 6.99 10.72 9.57
N LEU A 189 7.45 9.55 9.15
CA LEU A 189 8.58 9.31 8.26
C LEU A 189 8.14 8.77 6.87
N ARG A 190 6.87 8.98 6.48
CA ARG A 190 6.28 8.47 5.22
C ARG A 190 7.16 8.70 3.99
N LEU A 191 7.65 9.93 3.78
CA LEU A 191 8.48 10.26 2.62
C LEU A 191 9.89 9.65 2.71
N HIS A 192 10.39 9.39 3.93
CA HIS A 192 11.65 8.67 4.10
C HIS A 192 11.50 7.22 3.63
N TYR A 193 10.36 6.57 3.90
CA TYR A 193 10.12 5.21 3.44
C TYR A 193 9.87 5.10 1.93
N ASN A 194 9.17 6.08 1.33
CA ASN A 194 9.12 6.22 -0.14
C ASN A 194 10.54 6.24 -0.73
N ARG A 195 11.42 7.12 -0.23
CA ARG A 195 12.81 7.22 -0.69
C ARG A 195 13.57 5.91 -0.50
N THR A 196 13.39 5.25 0.64
CA THR A 196 14.01 3.96 0.96
C THR A 196 13.64 2.90 -0.08
N LEU A 197 12.35 2.74 -0.37
CA LEU A 197 11.86 1.78 -1.37
C LEU A 197 12.35 2.11 -2.79
N ARG A 198 12.46 3.40 -3.15
CA ARG A 198 13.05 3.82 -4.43
C ARG A 198 14.54 3.48 -4.51
N CYS A 199 15.30 3.65 -3.42
CA CYS A 199 16.69 3.21 -3.35
C CYS A 199 16.81 1.68 -3.46
N TRP A 200 15.96 0.92 -2.76
CA TRP A 200 15.93 -0.54 -2.89
C TRP A 200 15.59 -0.99 -4.30
N ARG A 201 14.59 -0.37 -4.95
CA ARG A 201 14.24 -0.65 -6.34
C ARG A 201 15.40 -0.34 -7.28
N LYS A 202 16.04 0.82 -7.14
CA LYS A 202 17.21 1.18 -7.94
C LYS A 202 18.32 0.12 -7.81
N ASN A 203 18.71 -0.21 -6.59
CA ASN A 203 19.76 -1.20 -6.34
C ASN A 203 19.38 -2.58 -6.90
N TYR A 204 18.11 -2.98 -6.75
CA TYR A 204 17.58 -4.22 -7.28
C TYR A 204 17.66 -4.26 -8.83
N LEU A 205 17.26 -3.18 -9.49
CA LEU A 205 17.32 -3.05 -10.95
C LEU A 205 18.76 -3.08 -11.48
N GLU A 206 19.70 -2.43 -10.77
CA GLU A 206 21.12 -2.41 -11.11
C GLU A 206 21.80 -3.80 -11.00
N HIS A 207 21.21 -4.72 -10.23
CA HIS A 207 21.77 -6.07 -9.99
C HIS A 207 20.88 -7.19 -10.57
N LEU A 208 19.98 -6.89 -11.52
CA LEU A 208 19.06 -7.90 -12.09
C LEU A 208 19.78 -9.10 -12.70
N ASP A 209 20.97 -8.93 -13.27
CA ASP A 209 21.74 -10.04 -13.86
C ASP A 209 22.23 -11.04 -12.80
N GLU A 210 22.40 -10.60 -11.55
CA GLU A 210 22.68 -11.50 -10.43
C GLU A 210 21.39 -12.18 -9.95
N VAL A 211 20.30 -11.44 -9.83
CA VAL A 211 18.99 -11.96 -9.42
C VAL A 211 18.48 -13.03 -10.39
N ARG A 212 18.65 -12.82 -11.71
CA ARG A 212 18.29 -13.79 -12.77
C ARG A 212 18.99 -15.14 -12.66
N LYS A 213 20.12 -15.22 -11.94
CA LYS A 213 20.81 -16.49 -11.69
C LYS A 213 20.15 -17.29 -10.56
N MET A 214 19.36 -16.64 -9.72
CA MET A 214 18.74 -17.21 -8.51
C MET A 214 17.24 -17.43 -8.66
N PHE A 215 16.57 -16.57 -9.42
CA PHE A 215 15.12 -16.54 -9.52
C PHE A 215 14.64 -16.41 -10.97
N ASP A 216 13.42 -16.88 -11.21
CA ASP A 216 12.78 -16.79 -12.52
C ASP A 216 12.24 -15.37 -12.81
N GLU A 217 11.87 -15.15 -14.07
CA GLU A 217 11.36 -13.85 -14.52
C GLU A 217 10.07 -13.44 -13.77
N LYS A 218 9.24 -14.42 -13.40
CA LYS A 218 7.99 -14.16 -12.67
C LYS A 218 8.28 -13.57 -11.28
N PHE A 219 9.23 -14.14 -10.55
CA PHE A 219 9.70 -13.61 -9.29
C PHE A 219 10.32 -12.23 -9.48
N ILE A 220 11.12 -12.05 -10.53
CA ILE A 220 11.79 -10.77 -10.77
C ILE A 220 10.78 -9.63 -10.90
N ARG A 221 9.73 -9.86 -11.70
CA ARG A 221 8.63 -8.92 -11.92
C ARG A 221 7.79 -8.72 -10.67
N MET A 222 7.50 -9.78 -9.93
CA MET A 222 6.80 -9.70 -8.63
C MET A 222 7.54 -8.78 -7.66
N TRP A 223 8.85 -8.94 -7.53
CA TRP A 223 9.64 -8.15 -6.59
C TRP A 223 9.77 -6.69 -7.02
N GLU A 224 9.95 -6.42 -8.32
CA GLU A 224 9.92 -5.05 -8.84
C GLU A 224 8.57 -4.38 -8.58
N LEU A 225 7.47 -5.07 -8.88
CA LEU A 225 6.12 -4.58 -8.64
C LEU A 225 5.90 -4.26 -7.16
N TYR A 226 6.34 -5.13 -6.25
CA TYR A 226 6.27 -4.87 -4.81
C TYR A 226 6.99 -3.57 -4.43
N LEU A 227 8.26 -3.41 -4.82
CA LEU A 227 9.06 -2.23 -4.46
C LEU A 227 8.46 -0.94 -5.05
N ALA A 228 8.05 -0.97 -6.32
CA ALA A 228 7.46 0.17 -7.02
C ALA A 228 6.09 0.55 -6.43
N ALA A 229 5.19 -0.42 -6.25
CA ALA A 229 3.86 -0.19 -5.72
C ALA A 229 3.90 0.31 -4.28
N CYS A 230 4.72 -0.27 -3.42
CA CYS A 230 4.87 0.22 -2.05
C CYS A 230 5.44 1.64 -2.03
N ALA A 231 6.44 1.96 -2.86
CA ALA A 231 6.98 3.32 -2.92
C ALA A 231 5.89 4.33 -3.30
N ALA A 232 5.08 4.04 -4.33
CA ALA A 232 3.98 4.88 -4.75
C ALA A 232 2.88 4.97 -3.67
N THR A 233 2.62 3.89 -2.94
CA THR A 233 1.64 3.85 -1.84
C THR A 233 2.04 4.79 -0.70
N PHE A 234 3.32 4.83 -0.31
CA PHE A 234 3.84 5.81 0.65
C PHE A 234 3.82 7.24 0.07
N HIS A 235 4.12 7.43 -1.21
CA HIS A 235 4.11 8.77 -1.82
C HIS A 235 2.72 9.42 -1.77
N ASN A 236 1.68 8.62 -2.04
CA ASN A 236 0.29 9.06 -2.12
C ASN A 236 -0.47 9.04 -0.79
N GLY A 237 0.20 8.77 0.34
CA GLY A 237 -0.44 8.86 1.67
C GLY A 237 -1.49 7.78 1.94
N ILE A 238 -1.44 6.66 1.22
CA ILE A 238 -2.31 5.50 1.46
C ILE A 238 -1.88 4.80 2.76
N ILE A 239 -0.55 4.74 2.98
CA ILE A 239 0.07 4.32 4.23
C ILE A 239 1.16 5.31 4.65
N ASP A 240 1.47 5.30 5.94
CA ASP A 240 2.45 6.13 6.62
C ASP A 240 3.48 5.25 7.36
N LEU A 241 4.52 5.89 7.89
CA LEU A 241 5.48 5.27 8.80
C LEU A 241 5.61 6.16 10.03
N HIS A 242 5.29 5.65 11.21
CA HIS A 242 5.34 6.44 12.43
C HIS A 242 6.40 5.92 13.41
N GLN A 243 7.03 6.87 14.11
CA GLN A 243 7.73 6.64 15.36
C GLN A 243 6.91 7.24 16.49
N ILE A 244 6.56 6.44 17.50
CA ILE A 244 5.90 6.89 18.72
C ILE A 244 6.89 6.75 19.86
N LEU A 245 7.26 7.87 20.48
CA LEU A 245 8.03 7.88 21.72
C LEU A 245 7.06 7.91 22.89
N MET A 246 7.22 7.00 23.84
CA MET A 246 6.35 6.89 25.01
C MET A 246 7.12 6.54 26.27
N THR A 247 6.47 6.71 27.41
CA THR A 247 6.98 6.34 28.73
C THR A 247 6.03 5.39 29.45
N LYS A 248 6.55 4.42 30.21
CA LYS A 248 5.73 3.56 31.09
C LYS A 248 5.38 4.33 32.38
N GLY A 249 4.16 4.83 32.45
CA GLY A 249 3.74 5.79 33.48
C GLY A 249 4.43 7.16 33.31
N ILE A 250 4.19 8.06 34.26
CA ILE A 250 4.73 9.43 34.23
C ILE A 250 6.25 9.42 34.41
N ASN A 251 6.96 10.14 33.53
CA ASN A 251 8.36 10.47 33.67
C ASN A 251 8.57 11.99 33.48
N ASN A 252 8.83 12.71 34.59
CA ASN A 252 9.05 14.16 34.60
C ASN A 252 10.54 14.55 34.47
N GLU A 253 11.43 13.58 34.24
CA GLU A 253 12.88 13.81 34.12
C GLU A 253 13.31 14.05 32.66
N LEU A 254 12.42 13.86 31.69
CA LEU A 254 12.71 14.10 30.28
C LEU A 254 12.92 15.59 29.98
N PRO A 255 13.80 15.95 29.03
CA PRO A 255 13.95 17.33 28.59
C PRO A 255 12.63 17.93 28.08
N MET A 256 12.40 19.20 28.41
CA MET A 256 11.19 19.94 27.99
C MET A 256 11.08 20.15 26.47
N VAL A 257 12.21 20.08 25.75
CA VAL A 257 12.30 20.32 24.30
C VAL A 257 13.13 19.24 23.61
N ARG A 258 12.89 19.05 22.32
CA ARG A 258 13.51 18.00 21.48
C ARG A 258 14.83 18.45 20.81
N TRP A 259 15.64 19.27 21.47
CA TRP A 259 16.88 19.84 20.91
C TRP A 259 18.17 19.13 21.38
N TYR A 260 18.00 18.01 22.08
CA TYR A 260 19.10 17.22 22.62
C TYR A 260 19.96 16.56 21.53
#